data_AF-A0A1S6U6U1-F1
#
_entry.id   AF-A0A1S6U6U1-F1
#
_cell.length_a   1.000
_cell.length_b   1.000
_cell.length_c   1.000
_cell.angle_alpha   90.00
_cell.angle_beta   90.00
_cell.angle_gamma   90.00
#
_symmetry.space_group_name_H-M   'P 1'
#
loop_
_entity.id
_entity.type
_entity.pdbx_description
1 polymer ?
#
loop_
_entity_poly.entity_id
_entity_poly.type
_entity_poly.pdbx_seq_one_letter_code
_entity_poly.pdbx_strand_id
1 'polypeptide(L)'
;MKVQNNILNISDNKSPIKSSKENFNHILNNIKPEIQANSDKNFIKMSVDDFRKSLVKYGASGFMIKMQTDWIDAKIEEKRAELELNLGLHDSSKTDKEKSEIAQIIENILKDYKQELIKKIKQKVEQEKIQSKSQIQKNSLTMLLKKIQNT
;
A
#
# COMPACT_ATOMS: atom_id res chain seq x y z
N MET A 1 -5.12 37.22 25.78
CA MET A 1 -4.27 36.53 24.78
C MET A 1 -2.81 36.68 25.16
N LYS A 2 -2.13 35.57 25.50
CA LYS A 2 -0.76 35.21 25.10
C LYS A 2 -0.42 33.88 25.79
N VAL A 3 -0.56 32.82 25.00
CA VAL A 3 -0.22 31.44 25.36
C VAL A 3 1.30 31.36 25.42
N GLN A 4 1.86 30.95 26.56
CA GLN A 4 3.29 30.68 26.68
C GLN A 4 3.58 29.32 26.05
N ASN A 5 4.34 29.34 24.96
CA ASN A 5 4.85 28.15 24.29
C ASN A 5 5.97 27.54 25.15
N ASN A 6 5.73 26.36 25.72
CA ASN A 6 6.79 25.54 26.31
C ASN A 6 7.67 24.99 25.19
N ILE A 7 8.76 25.70 24.88
CA ILE A 7 9.88 25.17 24.10
C ILE A 7 10.56 24.10 24.97
N LEU A 8 10.60 22.86 24.47
CA LEU A 8 11.32 21.76 25.11
C LEU A 8 12.78 22.19 25.37
N ASN A 9 13.15 22.23 26.64
CA ASN A 9 14.52 22.37 27.10
C ASN A 9 15.27 21.06 26.81
N ILE A 10 15.99 20.99 25.69
CA ILE A 10 16.87 19.88 25.37
C ILE A 10 18.18 20.12 26.12
N SER A 11 18.26 19.54 27.32
CA SER A 11 19.47 19.50 28.13
C SER A 11 20.55 18.69 27.41
N ASP A 12 21.72 19.32 27.21
CA ASP A 12 22.93 18.78 26.62
C ASP A 12 23.52 17.64 27.47
N ASN A 13 22.96 16.43 27.35
CA ASN A 13 23.63 15.21 27.77
C ASN A 13 24.34 14.57 26.57
N LYS A 14 25.60 14.96 26.40
CA LYS A 14 26.54 14.49 25.39
C LYS A 14 26.90 13.02 25.64
N SER A 15 26.05 12.11 25.17
CA SER A 15 26.43 10.70 24.96
C SER A 15 27.10 10.58 23.58
N PRO A 16 28.13 9.75 23.40
CA PRO A 16 28.80 9.63 22.11
C PRO A 16 27.79 9.09 21.10
N ILE A 17 27.43 9.92 20.11
CA ILE A 17 26.58 9.53 19.00
C ILE A 17 27.35 8.46 18.22
N LYS A 18 27.07 7.18 18.51
CA LYS A 18 27.42 6.09 17.61
C LYS A 18 26.82 6.43 16.25
N SER A 19 27.67 6.36 15.23
CA SER A 19 27.49 6.97 13.92
C SER A 19 26.07 6.78 13.37
N SER A 20 25.49 7.87 12.87
CA SER A 20 24.17 7.92 12.22
C SER A 20 23.95 6.84 11.13
N LYS A 21 25.03 6.28 10.56
CA LYS A 21 24.99 5.17 9.61
C LYS A 21 24.53 3.84 10.23
N GLU A 22 24.91 3.54 11.47
CA GLU A 22 24.52 2.28 12.13
C GLU A 22 23.01 2.24 12.40
N ASN A 23 22.42 3.38 12.78
CA ASN A 23 20.98 3.49 13.00
C ASN A 23 20.17 3.32 11.70
N PHE A 24 20.64 3.90 10.59
CA PHE A 24 19.97 3.75 9.30
C PHE A 24 20.03 2.31 8.77
N ASN A 25 21.20 1.67 8.90
CA ASN A 25 21.37 0.27 8.52
C ASN A 25 20.52 -0.66 9.41
N HIS A 26 20.38 -0.36 10.69
CA HIS A 26 19.51 -1.12 11.60
C HIS A 26 18.02 -0.98 11.24
N ILE A 27 17.58 0.21 10.80
CA ILE A 27 16.22 0.43 10.30
C ILE A 27 15.99 -0.35 8.99
N LEU A 28 16.91 -0.25 8.03
CA LEU A 28 16.80 -0.99 6.77
C LEU A 28 16.82 -2.51 6.95
N ASN A 29 17.65 -3.02 7.85
CA ASN A 29 17.75 -4.45 8.14
C ASN A 29 16.52 -4.99 8.86
N ASN A 30 15.80 -4.15 9.61
CA ASN A 30 14.53 -4.51 10.24
C ASN A 30 13.34 -4.42 9.29
N ILE A 31 13.42 -3.60 8.24
CA ILE A 31 12.38 -3.46 7.21
C ILE A 31 12.47 -4.58 6.16
N LYS A 32 13.68 -5.06 5.84
CA LYS A 32 13.94 -6.11 4.84
C LYS A 32 13.10 -7.41 5.01
N PRO A 33 12.91 -7.95 6.24
CA PRO A 33 12.15 -9.17 6.46
C PRO A 33 10.64 -8.98 6.23
N GLU A 34 10.09 -7.80 6.55
CA GLU A 34 8.66 -7.51 6.36
C GLU A 34 8.27 -7.29 4.89
N ILE A 35 9.19 -6.75 4.09
CA ILE A 35 8.95 -6.52 2.66
C ILE A 35 8.83 -7.85 1.90
N GLN A 36 9.66 -8.85 2.21
CA GLN A 36 9.65 -10.14 1.50
C GLN A 36 8.38 -10.97 1.76
N ALA A 37 7.73 -10.82 2.91
CA ALA A 37 6.51 -11.58 3.22
C ALA A 37 5.25 -11.07 2.48
N ASN A 38 5.28 -9.86 1.91
CA ASN A 38 4.12 -9.22 1.28
C ASN A 38 4.38 -8.65 -0.14
N SER A 39 5.60 -8.77 -0.68
CA SER A 39 6.00 -8.16 -1.95
C SER A 39 5.43 -8.85 -3.20
N ASP A 40 5.05 -10.11 -3.11
CA ASP A 40 5.06 -10.96 -4.31
C ASP A 40 3.80 -10.89 -5.19
N LYS A 41 2.75 -10.14 -4.80
CA LYS A 41 1.48 -10.16 -5.56
C LYS A 41 0.86 -8.81 -5.94
N ASN A 42 1.30 -7.71 -5.33
CA ASN A 42 0.65 -6.40 -5.52
C ASN A 42 1.59 -5.26 -5.93
N PHE A 43 2.90 -5.51 -6.05
CA PHE A 43 3.86 -4.48 -6.43
C PHE A 43 4.16 -4.52 -7.91
N ILE A 44 3.81 -3.45 -8.63
CA ILE A 44 4.25 -3.24 -10.01
C ILE A 44 5.77 -3.08 -9.97
N LYS A 45 6.45 -3.89 -10.77
CA LYS A 45 7.91 -3.85 -10.90
C LYS A 45 8.29 -2.49 -11.52
N MET A 46 8.87 -1.61 -10.71
CA MET A 46 9.25 -0.26 -11.10
C MET A 46 10.73 -0.01 -10.78
N SER A 47 11.40 0.76 -11.63
CA SER A 47 12.80 1.14 -11.38
C SER A 47 12.91 2.09 -10.18
N VAL A 48 14.08 2.13 -9.54
CA VAL A 48 14.33 3.05 -8.42
C VAL A 48 14.22 4.52 -8.86
N ASP A 49 14.64 4.82 -10.09
CA ASP A 49 14.56 6.18 -10.62
C ASP A 49 13.11 6.60 -10.86
N ASP A 50 12.27 5.72 -11.37
CA ASP A 50 10.85 6.00 -11.59
C ASP A 50 10.08 6.07 -10.27
N PHE A 51 10.47 5.27 -9.27
CA PHE A 51 9.99 5.40 -7.91
C PHE A 51 10.30 6.78 -7.34
N ARG A 52 11.56 7.21 -7.43
CA ARG A 52 12.00 8.53 -6.93
C ARG A 52 11.27 9.66 -7.64
N LYS A 53 11.19 9.62 -8.98
CA LYS A 53 10.44 10.61 -9.77
C LYS A 53 8.97 10.65 -9.35
N SER A 54 8.35 9.50 -9.14
CA SER A 54 6.95 9.41 -8.74
C SER A 54 6.72 9.95 -7.32
N LEU A 55 7.61 9.64 -6.38
CA LEU A 55 7.57 10.22 -5.03
C LEU A 55 7.72 11.74 -5.05
N VAL A 56 8.65 12.28 -5.86
CA VAL A 56 8.85 13.73 -6.00
C VAL A 56 7.61 14.39 -6.62
N LYS A 57 7.00 13.74 -7.62
CA LYS A 57 5.86 14.29 -8.35
C LYS A 57 4.54 14.24 -7.57
N TYR A 58 4.28 13.13 -6.88
CA TYR A 58 2.97 12.83 -6.29
C TYR A 58 2.98 12.85 -4.75
N GLY A 59 4.16 12.91 -4.13
CA GLY A 59 4.31 12.63 -2.69
C GLY A 59 4.01 11.17 -2.36
N ALA A 60 4.20 10.78 -1.09
CA ALA A 60 4.00 9.40 -0.65
C ALA A 60 2.54 8.93 -0.79
N SER A 61 1.57 9.77 -0.39
CA SER A 61 0.14 9.44 -0.47
C SER A 61 -0.35 9.34 -1.92
N GLY A 62 0.04 10.31 -2.76
CA GLY A 62 -0.32 10.29 -4.19
C GLY A 62 0.35 9.15 -4.94
N PHE A 63 1.59 8.79 -4.58
CA PHE A 63 2.26 7.62 -5.11
C PHE A 63 1.49 6.31 -4.81
N MET A 64 1.06 6.13 -3.56
CA MET A 64 0.27 4.94 -3.18
C MET A 64 -1.06 4.86 -3.93
N ILE A 65 -1.76 6.00 -4.12
CA ILE A 65 -2.99 6.04 -4.91
C ILE A 65 -2.71 5.64 -6.36
N LYS A 66 -1.71 6.25 -6.99
CA LYS A 66 -1.32 5.91 -8.37
C LYS A 66 -1.01 4.43 -8.51
N MET A 67 -0.19 3.89 -7.61
CA MET A 67 0.19 2.49 -7.61
C MET A 67 -1.02 1.55 -7.48
N GLN A 68 -1.98 1.90 -6.63
CA GLN A 68 -3.24 1.14 -6.50
C GLN A 68 -4.08 1.21 -7.77
N THR A 69 -4.16 2.38 -8.42
CA THR A 69 -4.87 2.54 -9.70
C THR A 69 -4.21 1.70 -10.79
N ASP A 70 -2.90 1.81 -10.97
CA ASP A 70 -2.16 1.04 -11.96
C ASP A 70 -2.35 -0.48 -11.73
N TRP A 71 -2.39 -0.93 -10.47
CA TRP A 71 -2.61 -2.35 -10.13
C TRP A 71 -4.03 -2.80 -10.47
N ILE A 72 -5.06 -1.97 -10.21
CA ILE A 72 -6.44 -2.26 -10.61
C ILE A 72 -6.53 -2.39 -12.13
N ASP A 73 -5.93 -1.47 -12.86
CA ASP A 73 -5.99 -1.45 -14.33
C ASP A 73 -5.30 -2.70 -14.91
N ALA A 74 -4.14 -3.08 -14.39
CA ALA A 74 -3.46 -4.32 -14.79
C ALA A 74 -4.32 -5.57 -14.53
N LYS A 75 -5.04 -5.61 -13.38
CA LYS A 75 -5.94 -6.73 -13.06
C LYS A 75 -7.18 -6.76 -13.94
N ILE A 76 -7.71 -5.60 -14.33
CA ILE A 76 -8.82 -5.50 -15.28
C ILE A 76 -8.40 -6.02 -16.65
N GLU A 77 -7.23 -5.64 -17.14
CA GLU A 77 -6.75 -6.12 -18.45
C GLU A 77 -6.46 -7.63 -18.46
N GLU A 78 -5.86 -8.16 -17.39
CA GLU A 78 -5.69 -9.61 -17.22
C GLU A 78 -7.05 -10.33 -17.26
N LYS A 79 -8.05 -9.80 -16.53
CA LYS A 79 -9.39 -10.39 -16.50
C LYS A 79 -10.12 -10.24 -17.82
N ARG A 80 -9.94 -9.13 -18.53
CA ARG A 80 -10.51 -8.88 -19.86
C ARG A 80 -10.02 -9.94 -20.84
N ALA A 81 -8.72 -10.12 -20.95
CA ALA A 81 -8.13 -11.13 -21.84
C ALA A 81 -8.61 -12.56 -21.51
N GLU A 82 -8.72 -12.90 -20.22
CA GLU A 82 -9.27 -14.19 -19.77
C GLU A 82 -10.72 -14.38 -20.23
N LEU A 83 -11.56 -13.37 -20.08
CA LEU A 83 -12.98 -13.43 -20.45
C LEU A 83 -13.19 -13.45 -21.97
N GLU A 84 -12.43 -12.64 -22.72
CA GLU A 84 -12.48 -12.60 -24.19
C GLU A 84 -12.11 -13.98 -24.79
N LEU A 85 -11.12 -14.65 -24.21
CA LEU A 85 -10.74 -16.00 -24.58
C LEU A 85 -11.82 -17.02 -24.21
N ASN A 86 -12.28 -17.02 -22.95
CA ASN A 86 -13.21 -18.03 -22.43
C ASN A 86 -14.61 -17.95 -23.07
N LEU A 87 -15.08 -16.74 -23.36
CA LEU A 87 -16.36 -16.53 -24.03
C LEU A 87 -16.22 -16.60 -25.56
N GLY A 88 -14.98 -16.70 -26.05
CA GLY A 88 -14.66 -16.80 -27.47
C GLY A 88 -15.15 -15.60 -28.26
N LEU A 89 -14.89 -14.38 -27.77
CA LEU A 89 -15.28 -13.13 -28.44
C LEU A 89 -14.69 -13.05 -29.86
N HIS A 90 -13.49 -13.60 -30.05
CA HIS A 90 -12.78 -13.61 -31.32
C HIS A 90 -13.03 -14.87 -32.18
N ASP A 91 -14.01 -15.69 -31.80
CA ASP A 91 -14.38 -16.88 -32.55
C ASP A 91 -15.02 -16.50 -33.90
N SER A 92 -14.50 -17.08 -34.99
CA SER A 92 -14.99 -16.85 -36.35
C SER A 92 -16.36 -17.43 -36.60
N SER A 93 -16.81 -18.39 -35.79
CA SER A 93 -18.14 -19.01 -35.90
C SER A 93 -19.27 -18.13 -35.35
N LYS A 94 -18.96 -17.11 -34.55
CA LYS A 94 -19.93 -16.23 -33.92
C LYS A 94 -20.33 -15.07 -34.82
N THR A 95 -21.62 -14.77 -34.83
CA THR A 95 -22.20 -13.61 -35.49
C THR A 95 -21.83 -12.31 -34.78
N ASP A 96 -21.94 -11.18 -35.50
CA ASP A 96 -21.67 -9.86 -34.91
C ASP A 96 -22.60 -9.54 -33.74
N LYS A 97 -23.84 -10.06 -33.76
CA LYS A 97 -24.80 -9.91 -32.67
C LYS A 97 -24.33 -10.65 -31.41
N GLU A 98 -23.91 -11.91 -31.55
CA GLU A 98 -23.37 -12.69 -30.42
C GLU A 98 -22.09 -12.06 -29.85
N LYS A 99 -21.21 -11.55 -30.72
CA LYS A 99 -20.00 -10.83 -30.29
C LYS A 99 -20.34 -9.57 -29.52
N SER A 100 -21.35 -8.82 -29.95
CA SER A 100 -21.84 -7.64 -29.23
C SER A 100 -22.41 -8.00 -27.85
N GLU A 101 -23.22 -9.06 -27.76
CA GLU A 101 -23.77 -9.55 -26.50
C GLU A 101 -22.65 -10.04 -25.55
N ILE A 102 -21.67 -10.78 -26.05
CA ILE A 102 -20.49 -11.20 -25.29
C ILE A 102 -19.70 -9.98 -24.79
N ALA A 103 -19.46 -8.98 -25.63
CA ALA A 103 -18.76 -7.77 -25.23
C ALA A 103 -19.49 -7.03 -24.09
N GLN A 104 -20.82 -6.96 -24.13
CA GLN A 104 -21.61 -6.38 -23.03
C GLN A 104 -21.50 -7.20 -21.74
N ILE A 105 -21.53 -8.53 -21.84
CA ILE A 105 -21.35 -9.42 -20.68
C ILE A 105 -19.97 -9.20 -20.05
N ILE A 106 -18.92 -9.15 -20.88
CA ILE A 106 -17.54 -8.89 -20.42
C ILE A 106 -17.49 -7.55 -19.68
N GLU A 107 -18.04 -6.49 -20.26
CA GLU A 107 -17.98 -5.16 -19.66
C GLU A 107 -18.72 -5.08 -18.31
N ASN A 108 -19.87 -5.76 -18.19
CA ASN A 108 -20.59 -5.87 -16.91
C ASN A 108 -19.77 -6.60 -15.85
N ILE A 109 -19.15 -7.74 -16.21
CA ILE A 109 -18.30 -8.50 -15.29
C ILE A 109 -17.08 -7.68 -14.86
N LEU A 110 -16.43 -6.98 -15.79
CA LEU A 110 -15.27 -6.14 -15.48
C LEU A 110 -15.62 -4.95 -14.57
N LYS A 111 -16.81 -4.37 -14.75
CA LYS A 111 -17.30 -3.30 -13.88
C LYS A 111 -17.48 -3.80 -12.44
N ASP A 112 -18.11 -4.95 -12.24
CA ASP A 112 -18.30 -5.54 -10.92
C ASP A 112 -16.96 -5.93 -10.30
N TYR A 113 -16.07 -6.52 -11.10
CA TYR A 113 -14.72 -6.88 -10.66
C TYR A 113 -13.92 -5.66 -10.18
N LYS A 114 -13.97 -4.54 -10.91
CA LYS A 114 -13.33 -3.27 -10.50
C LYS A 114 -13.85 -2.80 -9.14
N GLN A 115 -15.17 -2.86 -8.91
CA GLN A 115 -15.75 -2.48 -7.63
C GLN A 115 -15.28 -3.40 -6.49
N GLU A 116 -15.18 -4.70 -6.75
CA GLU A 116 -14.67 -5.67 -5.78
C GLU A 116 -13.20 -5.40 -5.42
N LEU A 117 -12.35 -5.11 -6.42
CA LEU A 117 -10.94 -4.74 -6.19
C LEU A 117 -10.82 -3.49 -5.32
N ILE A 118 -11.59 -2.44 -5.62
CA ILE A 118 -11.62 -1.20 -4.82
C ILE A 118 -12.08 -1.50 -3.39
N LYS A 119 -13.09 -2.35 -3.22
CA LYS A 119 -13.59 -2.75 -1.89
C LYS A 119 -12.52 -3.50 -1.09
N LYS A 120 -11.79 -4.43 -1.71
CA LYS A 120 -10.68 -5.16 -1.08
C LYS A 120 -9.58 -4.21 -0.61
N ILE A 121 -9.20 -3.23 -1.44
CA ILE A 121 -8.20 -2.21 -1.06
C ILE A 121 -8.68 -1.41 0.15
N LYS A 122 -9.92 -0.91 0.13
CA LYS A 122 -10.50 -0.13 1.24
C LYS A 122 -10.54 -0.94 2.54
N GLN A 123 -10.94 -2.21 2.46
CA GLN A 123 -10.97 -3.11 3.62
C GLN A 123 -9.57 -3.34 4.19
N LYS A 124 -8.57 -3.55 3.33
CA LYS A 124 -7.17 -3.72 3.76
C LYS A 124 -6.64 -2.47 4.47
N VAL A 125 -6.88 -1.29 3.88
CA VAL A 125 -6.47 0.00 4.49
C VAL A 125 -7.12 0.19 5.86
N GLU A 126 -8.39 -0.16 6.02
CA GLU A 126 -9.07 -0.04 7.32
C GLU A 126 -8.52 -1.03 8.35
N GLN A 127 -8.24 -2.28 7.93
CA GLN A 127 -7.60 -3.27 8.80
C GLN A 127 -6.22 -2.81 9.29
N GLU A 128 -5.38 -2.27 8.40
CA GLU A 128 -4.05 -1.73 8.75
C GLU A 128 -4.15 -0.53 9.73
N LYS A 129 -5.16 0.34 9.57
CA LYS A 129 -5.44 1.42 10.53
C LYS A 129 -5.83 0.90 11.92
N ILE A 130 -6.65 -0.14 11.99
CA ILE A 130 -7.06 -0.74 13.26
C ILE A 130 -5.88 -1.43 13.94
N GLN A 131 -5.07 -2.17 13.17
CA GLN A 131 -3.88 -2.87 13.68
C GLN A 131 -2.82 -1.89 14.21
N SER A 132 -2.53 -0.83 13.47
CA SER A 132 -1.58 0.21 13.89
C SER A 132 -2.03 0.92 15.17
N LYS A 133 -3.31 1.30 15.29
CA LYS A 133 -3.87 1.86 16.54
C LYS A 133 -3.74 0.89 17.71
N SER A 134 -4.00 -0.40 17.51
CA SER A 134 -3.88 -1.43 18.55
C SER A 134 -2.43 -1.64 19.00
N GLN A 135 -1.47 -1.61 18.08
CA GLN A 135 -0.03 -1.70 18.40
C GLN A 135 0.46 -0.48 19.19
N ILE A 136 0.01 0.72 18.82
CA ILE A 136 0.34 1.95 19.55
C ILE A 136 -0.13 1.86 21.01
N GLN A 137 -1.35 1.36 21.25
CA GLN A 137 -1.88 1.15 22.60
C GLN A 137 -1.11 0.09 23.40
N LYS A 138 -0.71 -1.03 22.77
CA LYS A 138 0.12 -2.04 23.43
C LYS A 138 1.50 -1.50 23.82
N ASN A 139 2.12 -0.71 22.94
CA ASN A 139 3.43 -0.12 23.19
C ASN A 139 3.37 0.93 24.31
N SER A 140 2.32 1.75 24.37
CA SER A 140 2.16 2.73 25.46
C SER A 140 1.96 2.07 26.82
N LEU A 141 1.15 1.02 26.90
CA LEU A 141 0.96 0.21 28.13
C LEU A 141 2.27 -0.47 28.56
N THR A 142 3.03 -1.01 27.61
CA THR A 142 4.32 -1.66 27.90
C THR A 142 5.34 -0.65 28.45
N MET A 143 5.36 0.58 27.92
CA MET A 143 6.22 1.65 28.46
C MET A 143 5.80 2.10 29.85
N LEU A 144 4.50 2.17 30.15
CA LEU A 144 4.00 2.51 31.49
C LEU A 144 4.35 1.43 32.51
N LEU A 145 4.16 0.15 32.17
CA LEU A 145 4.52 -0.97 33.04
C LEU A 145 6.02 -1.00 33.36
N LYS A 146 6.88 -0.79 32.36
CA LYS A 146 8.34 -0.68 32.57
C LYS A 146 8.73 0.49 33.47
N LYS A 147 8.02 1.62 33.42
CA LYS A 147 8.27 2.76 34.30
C LYS A 147 7.93 2.43 35.75
N ILE A 148 6.83 1.71 35.99
CA ILE A 148 6.39 1.33 37.35
C ILE A 148 7.34 0.28 37.96
N GLN A 149 7.88 -0.63 37.16
CA GLN A 149 8.79 -1.69 37.64
C GLN A 149 10.22 -1.20 37.97
N ASN A 150 10.60 0.00 37.52
CA ASN A 150 11.91 0.59 37.75
C ASN A 150 11.90 1.69 38.82
N THR A 151 10.81 1.78 39.60
CA THR A 151 10.65 2.61 40.80
C THR A 151 10.48 1.71 42.01
#